data_AF-A0A7W7ZYQ7-F1
#
_entry.id   AF-A0A7W7ZYQ7-F1
#
_cell.length_a   1.000
_cell.length_b   1.000
_cell.length_c   1.000
_cell.angle_alpha   90.00
_cell.angle_beta   90.00
_cell.angle_gamma   90.00
#
_symmetry.space_group_name_H-M   'P 1'
#
loop_
_entity.id
_entity.type
_entity.pdbx_description
1 polymer ?
#
loop_
_entity_poly.entity_id
_entity_poly.type
_entity_poly.pdbx_seq_one_letter_code
_entity_poly.pdbx_strand_id
1 'polypeptide(L)' 'MLTDVDARVLRGDGSPIAGLYAAGNVPAAVMGETYPGPGATLGPAMTFGYAAAQHIAASLR' A
#
# COMPACT_ATOMS: atom_id res chain seq x y z
N MET A 1 -8.80 -1.36 3.36
CA MET A 1 -7.79 -1.55 4.43
C MET A 1 -6.83 -0.35 4.40
N LEU A 2 -6.55 0.32 5.52
CA LEU A 2 -5.71 1.52 5.50
C LEU A 2 -4.22 1.14 5.47
N THR A 3 -3.45 1.82 4.62
CA THR A 3 -2.00 1.65 4.50
C THR A 3 -1.28 3.00 4.48
N ASP A 4 -0.02 3.03 4.89
CA ASP A 4 0.86 4.19 4.72
C ASP A 4 1.62 4.18 3.38
N VAL A 5 2.56 5.11 3.22
CA VAL A 5 3.37 5.29 2.00
C VAL A 5 4.32 4.11 1.72
N ASP A 6 4.64 3.31 2.74
CA ASP A 6 5.45 2.10 2.62
C ASP A 6 4.56 0.85 2.43
N ALA A 7 3.26 1.06 2.20
CA ALA A 7 2.23 0.03 2.04
C ALA A 7 2.05 -0.88 3.28
N ARG A 8 2.49 -0.43 4.46
CA ARG A 8 2.25 -1.13 5.73
C ARG A 8 0.81 -0.96 6.14
N VAL A 9 0.22 -2.03 6.64
CA VAL A 9 -1.16 -2.00 7.14
C VAL A 9 -1.22 -1.25 8.45
N LEU A 10 -2.22 -0.39 8.59
CA LEU A 10 -2.45 0.38 9.81
C LEU A 10 -3.57 -0.21 10.66
N ARG A 11 -3.40 -0.15 11.98
CA ARG A 11 -4.46 -0.35 12.97
C ARG A 11 -5.40 0.85 13.01
N GLY A 12 -6.49 0.73 13.77
CA GLY A 12 -7.45 1.83 13.96
C GLY A 12 -6.87 3.08 14.63
N ASP A 13 -5.76 2.94 15.37
CA ASP A 13 -5.03 4.06 15.98
C ASP A 13 -3.94 4.66 15.05
N GLY A 14 -3.82 4.15 13.82
CA GLY A 14 -2.83 4.59 12.84
C GLY A 14 -1.45 3.94 12.98
N SER A 15 -1.22 3.09 13.99
CA SER A 15 0.06 2.38 14.13
C SER A 15 0.19 1.25 13.11
N PRO A 16 1.41 1.01 12.55
CA PRO A 16 1.60 -0.08 11.60
C PRO A 16 1.55 -1.45 12.28
N ILE A 17 0.94 -2.42 11.61
CA ILE A 17 0.99 -3.84 11.98
C ILE A 17 2.30 -4.40 11.45
N ALA A 18 3.21 -4.75 12.36
CA ALA A 18 4.53 -5.27 12.01
C ALA A 18 4.43 -6.49 11.08
N GLY A 19 5.18 -6.44 9.97
CA GLY A 19 5.26 -7.50 8.98
C GLY A 19 4.07 -7.62 8.03
N LEU A 20 3.03 -6.80 8.17
CA LEU A 20 1.84 -6.87 7.34
C LEU A 20 1.76 -5.70 6.34
N TYR A 21 1.66 -6.05 5.06
CA TYR A 21 1.60 -5.10 3.94
C TYR A 21 0.39 -5.42 3.05
N ALA A 22 -0.11 -4.42 2.32
CA ALA A 22 -1.18 -4.61 1.37
C ALA A 22 -0.95 -3.78 0.10
N ALA A 23 -1.20 -4.38 -1.06
CA ALA A 23 -1.10 -3.74 -2.38
C ALA A 23 -2.23 -4.22 -3.30
N GLY A 24 -2.39 -3.55 -4.44
CA GLY A 24 -3.44 -3.88 -5.40
C GLY A 24 -4.83 -3.46 -4.93
N ASN A 25 -5.80 -4.37 -5.05
CA ASN A 25 -7.21 -4.07 -4.77
C ASN A 25 -7.60 -4.29 -3.30
N VAL A 26 -6.67 -4.75 -2.46
CA VAL A 26 -6.88 -4.99 -1.02
C VAL A 26 -6.84 -3.70 -0.18
N PRO A 27 -5.83 -2.81 -0.33
CA PRO A 27 -5.83 -1.54 0.39
C PRO A 27 -6.96 -0.63 -0.10
N ALA A 28 -7.29 0.38 0.72
CA ALA A 28 -8.20 1.44 0.32
C ALA A 28 -7.67 2.12 -0.95
N ALA A 29 -8.56 2.39 -1.91
CA ALA A 29 -8.16 2.99 -3.17
C ALA A 29 -7.59 4.40 -2.94
N VAL A 30 -6.35 4.64 -3.35
CA VAL A 30 -5.71 5.97 -3.32
C VAL A 30 -6.49 6.98 -4.16
N MET A 31 -7.18 6.53 -5.20
CA MET A 31 -8.00 7.37 -6.07
C MET A 31 -9.40 7.68 -5.51
N GLY A 32 -9.69 7.23 -4.29
CA GLY A 32 -10.99 7.41 -3.65
C GLY A 32 -12.12 6.78 -4.48
N GLU A 33 -13.20 7.54 -4.68
CA GLU A 33 -14.42 7.10 -5.36
C GLU A 33 -14.37 7.25 -6.89
N THR A 34 -13.24 7.70 -7.44
CA THR A 34 -13.11 8.02 -8.87
C THR A 34 -12.11 7.11 -9.58
N TYR A 35 -12.33 6.93 -10.88
CA TYR A 35 -11.40 6.24 -11.77
C TYR A 35 -10.75 7.26 -12.71
N PRO A 36 -9.54 7.77 -12.39
CA PRO A 36 -8.93 8.89 -13.11
C PRO A 36 -8.50 8.56 -14.54
N GLY A 37 -8.41 7.27 -14.90
CA GLY A 37 -8.05 6.85 -16.24
C GLY A 37 -7.54 5.41 -16.32
N PRO A 38 -7.31 4.90 -17.54
CA PRO A 38 -6.80 3.55 -17.74
C PRO A 38 -5.49 3.34 -16.98
N GLY A 39 -5.43 2.25 -16.22
CA GLY A 39 -4.27 1.92 -15.38
C GLY A 39 -4.37 2.42 -13.93
N ALA A 40 -5.45 3.09 -13.54
CA ALA A 40 -5.66 3.56 -12.16
C ALA A 40 -5.68 2.43 -11.11
N THR A 41 -5.83 1.16 -11.53
CA THR A 41 -5.70 -0.01 -10.67
C THR A 41 -4.26 -0.55 -10.66
N LEU A 42 -3.73 -0.89 -11.84
CA LEU A 42 -2.43 -1.56 -11.96
C LEU A 42 -1.25 -0.67 -11.61
N GLY A 43 -1.31 0.62 -11.95
CA GLY A 43 -0.26 1.59 -11.63
C GLY A 43 -0.01 1.66 -10.13
N PRO A 44 -1.00 2.04 -9.31
CA PRO A 44 -0.86 2.05 -7.85
C PRO A 44 -0.51 0.67 -7.28
N ALA A 45 -1.08 -0.42 -7.81
CA ALA A 45 -0.76 -1.77 -7.36
C ALA A 45 0.74 -2.07 -7.46
N MET A 46 1.35 -1.79 -8.62
CA MET A 46 2.77 -2.02 -8.86
C MET A 46 3.64 -1.07 -8.05
N THR A 47 3.27 0.21 -7.97
CA THR A 47 4.02 1.23 -7.21
C THR A 47 4.07 0.91 -5.73
N PHE A 48 2.93 0.63 -5.10
CA PHE A 48 2.89 0.32 -3.67
C PHE A 48 3.44 -1.08 -3.37
N GLY A 49 3.30 -2.03 -4.29
CA GLY A 49 3.98 -3.33 -4.18
C GLY A 49 5.51 -3.19 -4.17
N TYR A 50 6.06 -2.29 -5.00
CA TYR A 50 7.49 -1.98 -5.00
C TYR A 50 7.91 -1.27 -3.70
N ALA A 51 7.14 -0.29 -3.23
CA ALA A 51 7.42 0.40 -1.96
C ALA A 51 7.45 -0.58 -0.77
N ALA A 52 6.49 -1.52 -0.70
CA ALA A 52 6.48 -2.56 0.32
C ALA A 52 7.79 -3.38 0.30
N ALA A 53 8.19 -3.86 -0.88
CA ALA A 53 9.40 -4.66 -1.03
C ALA A 53 10.67 -3.89 -0.61
N GLN A 54 10.78 -2.61 -0.96
CA GLN A 54 11.89 -1.75 -0.55
C GLN A 54 11.96 -1.57 0.96
N HIS A 55 10.81 -1.32 1.62
CA HIS A 55 10.75 -1.21 3.08
C HIS A 55 11.11 -2.53 3.76
N ILE A 56 10.58 -3.66 3.27
CA ILE A 56 10.93 -5.00 3.77
C ILE A 56 12.45 -5.21 3.68
N ALA A 57 13.05 -4.97 2.52
CA ALA A 57 14.48 -5.15 2.31
C ALA A 57 15.33 -4.25 3.22
N ALA A 58 14.92 -3.00 3.44
CA ALA A 58 15.59 -2.08 4.35
C ALA A 58 15.51 -2.53 5.82
N SER A 59 14.39 -3.15 6.23
CA SER A 59 14.17 -3.63 7.61
C SER A 59 14.93 -4.91 7.98
N LEU A 60 15.52 -5.60 6.98
CA LEU A 60 16.32 -6.82 7.17
C LEU A 60 17.81 -6.53 7.36
N ARG A 61 18.24 -5.28 7.23
CA ARG A 61 19.62 -4.82 7.46
C ARG A 61 19.81 -4.38 8.90
#